data_AF-A0A2H0S8J7-F1
#
_entry.id   AF-A0A2H0S8J7-F1
#
_cell.length_a   1.000
_cell.length_b   1.000
_cell.length_c   1.000
_cell.angle_alpha   90.00
_cell.angle_beta   90.00
_cell.angle_gamma   90.00
#
_symmetry.space_group_name_H-M   'P 1'
#
loop_
_entity.id
_entity.type
_entity.pdbx_description
1 polymer ?
#
loop_
_entity_poly.entity_id
_entity_poly.type
_entity_poly.pdbx_seq_one_letter_code
_entity_poly.pdbx_strand_id
1 'polypeptide(L)'
;MKIEMILVLSLFSPLVEIFPNLYMSWWAPSNGKLQRYLDMWPRRVAVVFLVWTPMLVILSKIIQPPELVWVMAILIFSAFGLRLYFFKKSLKEEVKKISTNIHTSKLPEILYFIAFTSMGTILYTAVPNKDWLVPAAILTIFFGAFIISTFRRGKNKDITLDVMGRLIFTVGFLLNLYNLARAASAAI
;
A
#
# COMPACT_ATOMS: atom_id res chain seq x y z
N MET A 1 14.36 5.54 -20.31
CA MET A 1 14.12 6.12 -18.97
C MET A 1 14.70 5.17 -17.94
N LYS A 2 15.54 5.67 -17.01
CA LYS A 2 16.17 4.84 -15.97
C LYS A 2 15.10 4.24 -15.03
N ILE A 3 15.26 2.99 -14.58
CA ILE A 3 14.28 2.26 -13.75
C ILE A 3 13.90 3.09 -12.51
N GLU A 4 14.90 3.73 -11.92
CA GLU A 4 14.78 4.58 -10.74
C GLU A 4 13.84 5.76 -10.99
N MET A 5 13.92 6.40 -12.16
CA MET A 5 13.02 7.51 -12.51
C MET A 5 11.56 7.08 -12.62
N ILE A 6 11.30 5.83 -13.00
CA ILE A 6 9.95 5.27 -13.07
C ILE A 6 9.40 5.07 -11.65
N LEU A 7 10.21 4.52 -10.74
CA LEU A 7 9.82 4.21 -9.37
C LEU A 7 9.72 5.43 -8.45
N VAL A 8 10.27 6.59 -8.83
CA VAL A 8 10.09 7.85 -8.08
C VAL A 8 8.61 8.16 -7.87
N LEU A 9 7.75 7.86 -8.85
CA LEU A 9 6.30 8.06 -8.73
C LEU A 9 5.69 7.21 -7.61
N SER A 10 6.25 6.04 -7.33
CA SER A 10 5.81 5.16 -6.24
C SER A 10 6.15 5.72 -4.85
N LEU A 11 7.04 6.71 -4.74
CA LEU A 11 7.31 7.44 -3.50
C LEU A 11 6.11 8.28 -3.03
N PHE A 12 5.08 8.46 -3.85
CA PHE A 12 3.82 9.03 -3.38
C PHE A 12 3.17 8.18 -2.29
N SER A 13 3.38 6.86 -2.25
CA SER A 13 2.82 5.98 -1.22
C SER A 13 3.26 6.37 0.20
N PRO A 14 4.58 6.42 0.51
CA PRO A 14 5.02 6.86 1.83
C PRO A 14 4.70 8.35 2.09
N LEU A 15 4.69 9.20 1.06
CA LEU A 15 4.35 10.61 1.20
C LEU A 15 2.90 10.80 1.70
N VAL A 16 1.92 10.12 1.09
CA VAL A 16 0.52 10.24 1.55
C VAL A 16 0.27 9.59 2.90
N GLU A 17 1.14 8.66 3.32
CA GLU A 17 1.08 8.05 4.64
C GLU A 17 1.70 8.91 5.73
N ILE A 18 2.89 9.48 5.51
CA ILE A 18 3.55 10.34 6.51
C ILE A 18 2.77 11.65 6.70
N PHE A 19 2.13 12.16 5.63
CA PHE A 19 1.36 13.40 5.67
C PHE A 19 -0.16 13.13 5.57
N PRO A 20 -0.83 12.68 6.65
CA PRO A 20 -2.26 12.38 6.62
C PRO A 20 -3.13 13.60 6.27
N ASN A 21 -2.60 14.81 6.46
CA ASN A 21 -3.25 16.08 6.08
C ASN A 21 -3.35 16.30 4.57
N LEU A 22 -2.75 15.44 3.74
CA LEU A 22 -3.01 15.42 2.30
C LEU A 22 -4.38 14.80 1.97
N TYR A 23 -5.04 14.18 2.96
CA TYR A 23 -6.33 13.48 2.81
C TYR A 23 -6.29 12.34 1.79
N MET A 24 -5.07 11.87 1.46
CA MET A 24 -4.82 10.87 0.43
C MET A 24 -4.35 9.50 0.98
N SER A 25 -4.04 9.40 2.28
CA SER A 25 -3.63 8.15 2.96
C SER A 25 -4.63 7.02 2.69
N TRP A 26 -4.14 5.78 2.66
CA TRP A 26 -4.88 4.52 2.49
C TRP A 26 -5.75 4.15 3.69
N TRP A 27 -5.59 4.88 4.77
CA TRP A 27 -6.14 4.56 6.07
C TRP A 27 -6.97 5.74 6.61
N ALA A 28 -7.78 5.45 7.63
CA ALA A 28 -8.82 6.37 8.08
C ALA A 28 -8.25 7.58 8.81
N PRO A 29 -8.79 8.81 8.66
CA PRO A 29 -8.22 9.99 9.30
C PRO A 29 -8.00 9.82 10.80
N SER A 30 -6.83 10.24 11.27
CA SER A 30 -6.57 10.49 12.70
C SER A 30 -7.06 11.88 13.14
N ASN A 31 -7.19 12.82 12.20
CA ASN A 31 -7.54 14.22 12.43
C ASN A 31 -9.06 14.52 12.45
N GLY A 32 -9.92 13.51 12.31
CA GLY A 32 -11.37 13.66 12.38
C GLY A 32 -12.05 14.39 11.21
N LYS A 33 -11.30 14.88 10.21
CA LYS A 33 -11.84 15.65 9.08
C LYS A 33 -12.44 14.76 7.98
N LEU A 34 -13.43 13.92 8.33
CA LEU A 34 -13.99 12.89 7.46
C LEU A 34 -14.51 13.41 6.12
N GLN A 35 -15.20 14.56 6.11
CA GLN A 35 -15.76 15.15 4.90
C GLN A 35 -14.68 15.48 3.87
N ARG A 36 -13.53 16.03 4.29
CA ARG A 36 -12.42 16.33 3.38
C ARG A 36 -11.85 15.08 2.71
N TYR A 37 -11.87 13.92 3.38
CA TYR A 37 -11.46 12.65 2.76
C TYR A 37 -12.46 12.18 1.70
N LEU A 38 -13.75 12.47 1.86
CA LEU A 38 -14.76 12.21 0.84
C LEU A 38 -14.61 13.14 -0.37
N ASP A 39 -14.34 14.42 -0.12
CA ASP A 39 -14.18 15.42 -1.19
C ASP A 39 -12.92 15.14 -2.04
N MET A 40 -11.87 14.61 -1.40
CA MET A 40 -10.59 14.26 -2.04
C MET A 40 -10.57 12.86 -2.65
N TRP A 41 -11.74 12.23 -2.79
CA TRP A 41 -11.89 10.87 -3.31
C TRP A 41 -11.20 10.63 -4.67
N PRO A 42 -11.37 11.48 -5.69
CA PRO A 42 -10.74 11.26 -7.00
C PRO A 42 -9.21 11.25 -6.90
N ARG A 43 -8.65 12.09 -6.02
CA ARG A 43 -7.19 12.16 -5.80
C ARG A 43 -6.67 10.88 -5.14
N ARG A 44 -7.42 10.28 -4.22
CA ARG A 44 -7.07 8.98 -3.62
C ARG A 44 -7.00 7.86 -4.66
N VAL A 45 -7.97 7.82 -5.57
CA VAL A 45 -7.97 6.88 -6.69
C VAL A 45 -6.75 7.14 -7.58
N ALA A 46 -6.48 8.41 -7.94
CA ALA A 46 -5.33 8.77 -8.77
C ALA A 46 -4.00 8.36 -8.14
N VAL A 47 -3.83 8.51 -6.82
CA VAL A 47 -2.60 8.07 -6.12
C VAL A 47 -2.42 6.55 -6.24
N VAL A 48 -3.48 5.73 -6.27
CA VAL A 48 -3.33 4.28 -6.43
C VAL A 48 -2.66 3.99 -7.77
N PHE A 49 -3.18 4.57 -8.85
CA PHE A 49 -2.61 4.39 -10.18
C PHE A 49 -1.20 4.97 -10.26
N LEU A 50 -0.97 6.16 -9.69
CA LEU A 50 0.34 6.80 -9.69
C LEU A 50 1.40 5.95 -8.98
N VAL A 51 1.04 5.25 -7.90
CA VAL A 51 1.97 4.42 -7.14
C VAL A 51 2.18 3.07 -7.79
N TRP A 52 1.10 2.38 -8.17
CA TRP A 52 1.14 0.97 -8.54
C TRP A 52 1.41 0.72 -10.01
N THR A 53 0.99 1.59 -10.92
CA THR A 53 1.27 1.43 -12.35
C THR A 53 2.78 1.39 -12.61
N PRO A 54 3.61 2.32 -12.07
CA PRO A 54 5.07 2.23 -12.22
C PRO A 54 5.66 0.94 -11.66
N MET A 55 5.20 0.48 -10.50
CA MET A 55 5.66 -0.78 -9.90
C MET A 55 5.33 -1.99 -10.78
N LEU A 56 4.10 -2.04 -11.33
CA LEU A 56 3.66 -3.10 -12.24
C LEU A 56 4.45 -3.09 -13.55
N VAL A 57 4.75 -1.91 -14.10
CA VAL A 57 5.57 -1.75 -15.30
C VAL A 57 7.00 -2.24 -15.08
N ILE A 58 7.57 -2.03 -13.89
CA ILE A 58 8.89 -2.58 -13.58
C ILE A 58 8.80 -4.09 -13.31
N LEU A 59 7.76 -4.55 -12.60
CA LEU A 59 7.53 -5.97 -12.34
C LEU A 59 7.36 -6.77 -13.63
N SER A 60 6.72 -6.20 -14.67
CA SER A 60 6.54 -6.86 -15.97
C SER A 60 7.85 -7.22 -16.67
N LYS A 61 8.96 -6.56 -16.30
CA LYS A 61 10.29 -6.85 -16.85
C LYS A 61 11.00 -7.99 -16.11
N ILE A 62 10.53 -8.32 -14.92
CA ILE A 62 11.13 -9.31 -14.03
C ILE A 62 10.35 -10.62 -14.09
N ILE A 63 9.01 -10.52 -14.11
CA ILE A 63 8.13 -11.67 -14.00
C ILE A 63 8.16 -12.52 -15.28
N GLN A 64 8.23 -13.83 -15.10
CA GLN A 64 8.17 -14.82 -16.18
C GLN A 64 7.14 -15.90 -15.84
N PRO A 65 6.20 -16.23 -16.74
CA PRO A 65 5.98 -15.59 -18.04
C PRO A 65 5.35 -14.18 -17.91
N PRO A 66 5.52 -13.28 -18.90
CA PRO A 66 5.12 -11.87 -18.78
C PRO A 66 3.62 -11.65 -18.55
N GLU A 67 2.77 -12.56 -19.00
CA GLU A 67 1.31 -12.46 -18.86
C GLU A 67 0.85 -12.51 -17.39
N LEU A 68 1.68 -13.07 -16.49
CA LEU A 68 1.39 -13.08 -15.06
C LEU A 68 1.30 -11.66 -14.47
N VAL A 69 1.87 -10.65 -15.14
CA VAL A 69 1.70 -9.26 -14.69
C VAL A 69 0.23 -8.83 -14.71
N TRP A 70 -0.58 -9.37 -15.62
CA TRP A 70 -2.02 -9.06 -15.68
C TRP A 70 -2.76 -9.63 -14.48
N VAL A 71 -2.41 -10.84 -14.05
CA VAL A 71 -2.94 -11.45 -12.84
C VAL A 71 -2.59 -10.59 -11.62
N MET A 72 -1.31 -10.15 -11.54
CA MET A 72 -0.86 -9.26 -10.46
C MET A 72 -1.58 -7.91 -10.49
N ALA A 73 -1.79 -7.33 -11.67
CA ALA A 73 -2.50 -6.06 -11.84
C ALA A 73 -3.96 -6.19 -11.37
N ILE A 74 -4.67 -7.22 -11.81
CA ILE A 74 -6.05 -7.50 -11.39
C ILE A 74 -6.11 -7.66 -9.87
N LEU A 75 -5.19 -8.44 -9.29
CA LEU A 75 -5.17 -8.70 -7.86
C LEU A 75 -4.94 -7.41 -7.04
N ILE A 76 -3.94 -6.61 -7.42
CA ILE A 76 -3.59 -5.35 -6.74
C ILE A 76 -4.72 -4.34 -6.89
N PHE A 77 -5.20 -4.08 -8.11
CA PHE A 77 -6.25 -3.10 -8.34
C PHE A 77 -7.60 -3.54 -7.74
N SER A 78 -7.87 -4.85 -7.64
CA SER A 78 -9.03 -5.36 -6.91
C SER A 78 -8.88 -5.14 -5.40
N ALA A 79 -7.70 -5.39 -4.82
CA ALA A 79 -7.42 -5.14 -3.41
C ALA A 79 -7.61 -3.65 -3.06
N PHE A 80 -7.00 -2.76 -3.83
CA PHE A 80 -7.15 -1.31 -3.65
C PHE A 80 -8.56 -0.82 -3.95
N GLY A 81 -9.20 -1.35 -5.00
CA GLY A 81 -10.58 -1.00 -5.38
C GLY A 81 -11.56 -1.34 -4.27
N LEU A 82 -11.49 -2.55 -3.72
CA LEU A 82 -12.30 -2.97 -2.57
C LEU A 82 -11.98 -2.16 -1.32
N ARG A 83 -10.68 -1.94 -1.02
CA ARG A 83 -10.25 -1.12 0.12
C ARG A 83 -10.86 0.28 0.03
N LEU A 84 -10.74 0.90 -1.12
CA LEU A 84 -11.29 2.21 -1.40
C LEU A 84 -12.82 2.20 -1.26
N TYR A 85 -13.51 1.24 -1.87
CA TYR A 85 -14.96 1.11 -1.77
C TYR A 85 -15.44 1.03 -0.31
N PHE A 86 -14.91 0.09 0.47
CA PHE A 86 -15.28 -0.08 1.88
C PHE A 86 -14.91 1.15 2.71
N PHE A 87 -13.80 1.80 2.39
CA PHE A 87 -13.40 3.04 3.05
C PHE A 87 -14.39 4.18 2.81
N LYS A 88 -14.80 4.41 1.56
CA LYS A 88 -15.78 5.44 1.20
C LYS A 88 -17.12 5.17 1.88
N LYS A 89 -17.55 3.90 1.90
CA LYS A 89 -18.75 3.48 2.62
C LYS A 89 -18.62 3.81 4.12
N SER A 90 -17.51 3.42 4.73
CA SER A 90 -17.25 3.64 6.15
C SER A 90 -17.27 5.12 6.52
N LEU A 91 -16.63 5.97 5.71
CA LEU A 91 -16.62 7.41 5.91
C LEU A 91 -18.03 8.02 5.82
N LYS A 92 -18.84 7.61 4.85
CA LYS A 92 -20.21 8.13 4.69
C LYS A 92 -21.09 7.76 5.88
N GLU A 93 -20.95 6.55 6.40
CA GLU A 93 -21.68 6.07 7.57
C GLU A 93 -21.26 6.81 8.85
N GLU A 94 -19.95 7.03 9.05
CA GLU A 94 -19.43 7.84 10.17
C GLU A 94 -19.93 9.30 10.11
N VAL A 95 -19.94 9.95 8.93
CA VAL A 95 -20.42 11.32 8.75
C VAL A 95 -21.93 11.44 9.05
N LYS A 96 -22.72 10.44 8.64
CA LYS A 96 -24.18 10.45 8.86
C LYS A 96 -24.59 10.05 10.29
N LYS A 97 -23.64 9.67 11.16
CA LYS A 97 -23.90 9.17 12.52
C LYS A 97 -24.94 8.03 12.59
N ILE A 98 -25.04 7.20 11.54
CA ILE A 98 -26.07 6.13 11.40
C ILE A 98 -25.81 4.91 12.32
N SER A 99 -24.99 5.05 13.36
CA SER A 99 -24.60 4.02 14.35
C SER A 99 -23.47 3.07 13.97
N THR A 100 -23.02 2.41 15.03
CA THR A 100 -21.73 1.80 15.35
C THR A 100 -21.71 0.32 15.03
N ASN A 101 -21.07 -0.08 13.93
CA ASN A 101 -20.36 -1.35 13.70
C ASN A 101 -20.24 -1.55 12.20
N ILE A 102 -19.36 -0.75 11.61
CA ILE A 102 -18.96 -0.94 10.23
C ILE A 102 -18.01 -2.12 10.26
N HIS A 103 -18.56 -3.33 10.07
CA HIS A 103 -17.76 -4.52 9.87
C HIS A 103 -17.02 -4.34 8.54
N THR A 104 -15.82 -3.77 8.59
CA THR A 104 -14.94 -3.68 7.44
C THR A 104 -14.61 -5.11 7.03
N SER A 105 -15.07 -5.50 5.83
CA SER A 105 -14.73 -6.79 5.24
C SER A 105 -13.21 -6.98 5.29
N LYS A 106 -12.76 -8.17 5.69
CA LYS A 106 -11.34 -8.57 5.68
C LYS A 106 -10.83 -8.92 4.28
N LEU A 107 -11.70 -8.90 3.28
CA LEU A 107 -11.38 -9.28 1.91
C LEU A 107 -10.26 -8.43 1.30
N PRO A 108 -10.23 -7.08 1.42
CA PRO A 108 -9.10 -6.29 0.93
C PRO A 108 -7.77 -6.70 1.58
N GLU A 109 -7.76 -6.98 2.88
CA GLU A 109 -6.57 -7.40 3.62
C GLU A 109 -6.06 -8.76 3.14
N ILE A 110 -6.96 -9.72 2.87
CA ILE A 110 -6.60 -11.03 2.29
C ILE A 110 -5.99 -10.83 0.89
N LEU A 111 -6.60 -9.99 0.05
CA LEU A 111 -6.07 -9.72 -1.29
C LEU A 111 -4.73 -8.98 -1.25
N TYR A 112 -4.53 -8.05 -0.31
CA TYR A 112 -3.21 -7.45 -0.06
C TYR A 112 -2.20 -8.51 0.34
N PHE A 113 -2.57 -9.40 1.26
CA PHE A 113 -1.67 -10.46 1.71
C PHE A 113 -1.21 -11.33 0.54
N ILE A 114 -2.14 -11.77 -0.31
CA ILE A 114 -1.83 -12.55 -1.51
C ILE A 114 -0.95 -11.72 -2.45
N ALA A 115 -1.32 -10.47 -2.76
CA ALA A 115 -0.58 -9.64 -3.71
C ALA A 115 0.87 -9.36 -3.26
N PHE A 116 1.07 -8.94 -2.01
CA PHE A 116 2.40 -8.66 -1.47
C PHE A 116 3.23 -9.93 -1.35
N THR A 117 2.62 -11.06 -0.97
CA THR A 117 3.33 -12.34 -0.87
C THR A 117 3.73 -12.84 -2.25
N SER A 118 2.82 -12.84 -3.24
CA SER A 118 3.13 -13.24 -4.61
C SER A 118 4.23 -12.36 -5.23
N MET A 119 4.15 -11.04 -5.06
CA MET A 119 5.20 -10.13 -5.51
C MET A 119 6.52 -10.41 -4.79
N GLY A 120 6.45 -10.71 -3.50
CA GLY A 120 7.58 -11.13 -2.69
C GLY A 120 8.27 -12.37 -3.23
N THR A 121 7.51 -13.42 -3.52
CA THR A 121 8.06 -14.66 -4.08
C THR A 121 8.76 -14.41 -5.42
N ILE A 122 8.13 -13.65 -6.31
CA ILE A 122 8.73 -13.28 -7.61
C ILE A 122 10.05 -12.52 -7.41
N LEU A 123 10.06 -11.54 -6.52
CA LEU A 123 11.26 -10.76 -6.23
C LEU A 123 12.35 -11.60 -5.57
N TYR A 124 12.00 -12.50 -4.65
CA TYR A 124 12.94 -13.37 -3.96
C TYR A 124 13.74 -14.22 -4.95
N THR A 125 13.07 -14.73 -5.99
CA THR A 125 13.73 -15.52 -7.04
C THR A 125 14.49 -14.68 -8.07
N ALA A 126 14.30 -13.37 -8.09
CA ALA A 126 14.83 -12.48 -9.14
C ALA A 126 15.92 -11.51 -8.67
N VAL A 127 16.06 -11.25 -7.36
CA VAL A 127 17.09 -10.34 -6.86
C VAL A 127 18.47 -11.00 -6.81
N PRO A 128 19.54 -10.34 -7.30
CA PRO A 128 20.88 -10.87 -7.18
C PRO A 128 21.45 -10.60 -5.78
N ASN A 129 21.79 -11.67 -5.04
CA ASN A 129 22.33 -11.66 -3.67
C ASN A 129 21.41 -10.98 -2.64
N LYS A 130 21.62 -11.18 -1.34
CA LYS A 130 20.83 -10.54 -0.26
C LYS A 130 19.31 -10.66 -0.48
N ASP A 131 18.87 -11.82 -0.97
CA ASP A 131 17.48 -12.21 -1.19
C ASP A 131 16.64 -12.12 0.09
N TRP A 132 17.25 -12.34 1.25
CA TRP A 132 16.64 -12.13 2.57
C TRP A 132 16.05 -10.73 2.79
N LEU A 133 16.50 -9.71 2.05
CA LEU A 133 15.92 -8.37 2.11
C LEU A 133 14.47 -8.32 1.58
N VAL A 134 14.07 -9.27 0.74
CA VAL A 134 12.71 -9.37 0.20
C VAL A 134 11.70 -9.75 1.29
N PRO A 135 11.83 -10.88 2.00
CA PRO A 135 10.93 -11.19 3.10
C PRO A 135 11.03 -10.15 4.23
N ALA A 136 12.22 -9.58 4.48
CA ALA A 136 12.36 -8.50 5.46
C ALA A 136 11.50 -7.26 5.09
N ALA A 137 11.49 -6.86 3.82
CA ALA A 137 10.66 -5.74 3.35
C ALA A 137 9.16 -6.02 3.56
N ILE A 138 8.70 -7.22 3.20
CA ILE A 138 7.30 -7.64 3.30
C ILE A 138 6.85 -7.69 4.78
N LEU A 139 7.63 -8.33 5.63
CA LEU A 139 7.34 -8.39 7.07
C LEU A 139 7.30 -7.00 7.69
N THR A 140 8.20 -6.11 7.29
CA THR A 140 8.23 -4.72 7.76
C THR A 140 6.98 -3.95 7.33
N ILE A 141 6.50 -4.13 6.08
CA ILE A 141 5.24 -3.55 5.60
C ILE A 141 4.06 -4.02 6.46
N PHE A 142 3.92 -5.33 6.65
CA PHE A 142 2.81 -5.89 7.43
C PHE A 142 2.86 -5.47 8.91
N PHE A 143 4.06 -5.44 9.50
CA PHE A 143 4.23 -5.01 10.88
C PHE A 143 3.86 -3.53 11.06
N GLY A 144 4.32 -2.66 10.16
CA GLY A 144 3.92 -1.25 10.16
C GLY A 144 2.41 -1.08 9.98
N ALA A 145 1.81 -1.79 9.02
CA ALA A 145 0.36 -1.79 8.80
C ALA A 145 -0.44 -2.27 10.02
N PHE A 146 0.07 -3.30 10.73
CA PHE A 146 -0.53 -3.80 11.96
C PHE A 146 -0.52 -2.76 13.08
N ILE A 147 0.61 -2.09 13.32
CA ILE A 147 0.72 -0.99 14.30
C ILE A 147 -0.27 0.12 13.95
N ILE A 148 -0.28 0.58 12.69
CA ILE A 148 -1.22 1.61 12.22
C ILE A 148 -2.67 1.19 12.48
N SER A 149 -3.03 -0.06 12.12
CA SER A 149 -4.40 -0.55 12.31
C SER A 149 -4.80 -0.62 13.78
N THR A 150 -3.85 -0.87 14.68
CA THR A 150 -4.09 -1.10 16.11
C THR A 150 -4.20 0.21 16.89
N PHE A 151 -3.30 1.16 16.64
CA PHE A 151 -3.14 2.34 17.48
C PHE A 151 -3.73 3.63 16.89
N ARG A 152 -4.26 3.61 15.67
CA ARG A 152 -4.79 4.83 15.05
C ARG A 152 -6.14 5.29 15.59
N ARG A 153 -7.00 4.37 16.03
CA ARG A 153 -8.40 4.64 16.41
C ARG A 153 -8.86 3.75 17.57
N GLY A 154 -9.99 4.11 18.16
CA GLY A 154 -10.64 3.32 19.20
C GLY A 154 -9.98 3.47 20.57
N LYS A 155 -10.17 2.46 21.43
CA LYS A 155 -9.69 2.46 22.82
C LYS A 155 -8.17 2.45 22.94
N ASN A 156 -7.48 1.91 21.94
CA ASN A 156 -6.02 1.81 21.90
C ASN A 156 -5.36 2.98 21.16
N LYS A 157 -6.07 4.10 20.98
CA LYS A 157 -5.56 5.23 20.19
C LYS A 157 -4.28 5.79 20.83
N ASP A 158 -3.18 5.73 20.08
CA ASP A 158 -1.89 6.32 20.43
C ASP A 158 -1.25 6.93 19.17
N ILE A 159 -1.06 8.25 19.18
CA ILE A 159 -0.53 8.99 18.02
C ILE A 159 0.94 8.66 17.79
N THR A 160 1.73 8.49 18.85
CA THR A 160 3.16 8.15 18.74
C THR A 160 3.33 6.80 18.07
N LEU A 161 2.54 5.80 18.51
CA LEU A 161 2.55 4.47 17.90
C LEU A 161 1.99 4.47 16.46
N ASP A 162 0.95 5.23 16.13
CA ASP A 162 0.49 5.40 14.73
C ASP A 162 1.62 5.97 13.84
N VAL A 163 2.34 6.99 14.32
CA VAL A 163 3.47 7.58 13.59
C VAL A 163 4.61 6.57 13.42
N MET A 164 5.00 5.86 14.48
CA MET A 164 6.01 4.80 14.40
C MET A 164 5.60 3.72 13.38
N GLY A 165 4.34 3.30 13.39
CA GLY A 165 3.80 2.33 12.43
C GLY A 165 3.93 2.81 10.98
N ARG A 166 3.66 4.10 10.71
CA ARG A 166 3.84 4.71 9.37
C ARG A 166 5.29 4.77 8.93
N LEU A 167 6.21 5.07 9.84
CA LEU A 167 7.64 5.06 9.55
C LEU A 167 8.13 3.65 9.22
N ILE A 168 7.76 2.66 10.03
CA ILE A 168 8.05 1.24 9.78
C ILE A 168 7.50 0.81 8.43
N PHE A 169 6.21 1.07 8.17
CA PHE A 169 5.57 0.77 6.88
C PHE A 169 6.33 1.41 5.72
N THR A 170 6.74 2.67 5.86
CA THR A 170 7.51 3.41 4.85
C THR A 170 8.86 2.75 4.59
N VAL A 171 9.60 2.38 5.63
CA VAL A 171 10.88 1.68 5.48
C VAL A 171 10.70 0.36 4.73
N GLY A 172 9.70 -0.44 5.10
CA GLY A 172 9.38 -1.68 4.38
C GLY A 172 9.04 -1.43 2.92
N PHE A 173 8.24 -0.40 2.63
CA PHE A 173 7.88 -0.01 1.26
C PHE A 173 9.10 0.43 0.44
N LEU A 174 9.99 1.24 1.01
CA LEU A 174 11.22 1.68 0.35
C LEU A 174 12.18 0.50 0.09
N LEU A 175 12.31 -0.42 1.04
CA LEU A 175 13.08 -1.66 0.83
C LEU A 175 12.49 -2.51 -0.29
N ASN A 176 11.16 -2.56 -0.41
CA ASN A 176 10.50 -3.27 -1.49
C ASN A 176 10.76 -2.61 -2.86
N LEU A 177 10.70 -1.28 -2.95
CA LEU A 177 11.08 -0.54 -4.17
C LEU A 177 12.55 -0.78 -4.54
N TYR A 178 13.44 -0.79 -3.55
CA TYR A 178 14.85 -1.09 -3.74
C TYR A 178 15.07 -2.51 -4.30
N ASN A 179 14.39 -3.52 -3.73
CA ASN A 179 14.45 -4.88 -4.25
C ASN A 179 13.89 -5.00 -5.67
N LEU A 180 12.79 -4.30 -5.96
CA LEU A 180 12.20 -4.23 -7.30
C LEU A 180 13.18 -3.62 -8.31
N ALA A 181 13.85 -2.53 -7.97
CA ALA A 181 14.87 -1.90 -8.82
C ALA A 181 16.06 -2.84 -9.08
N ARG A 182 16.52 -3.55 -8.05
CA ARG A 182 17.61 -4.52 -8.15
C ARG A 182 17.28 -5.70 -9.04
N ALA A 183 16.09 -6.29 -8.85
CA ALA A 183 15.62 -7.40 -9.69
C ALA A 183 15.51 -6.96 -11.15
N ALA A 184 14.93 -5.78 -11.41
CA ALA A 184 14.82 -5.26 -12.77
C ALA A 184 16.17 -4.95 -13.42
N SER A 185 17.15 -4.49 -12.65
CA SER A 185 18.50 -4.21 -13.16
C SER A 185 19.28 -5.49 -13.47
N ALA A 186 18.93 -6.62 -12.85
CA ALA A 186 19.54 -7.92 -13.11
C ALA A 186 18.89 -8.68 -14.29
N ALA A 187 17.68 -8.28 -14.68
CA ALA A 187 16.92 -8.87 -15.77
C ALA A 187 17.21 -8.24 -17.15
N ILE A 188 18.04 -7.18 -17.19
CA ILE A 188 18.51 -6.48 -18.40
C ILE A 188 19.98 -6.81 -18.60
#